data_AF-A0A5C6QPH9-F1
#
_entry.id   AF-A0A5C6QPH9-F1
#
_cell.length_a   1.000
_cell.length_b   1.000
_cell.length_c   1.000
_cell.angle_alpha   90.00
_cell.angle_beta   90.00
_cell.angle_gamma   90.00
#
_symmetry.space_group_name_H-M   'P 1'
#
loop_
_entity.id
_entity.type
_entity.pdbx_description
1 polymer ?
#
loop_
_entity_poly.entity_id
_entity_poly.type
_entity_poly.pdbx_seq_one_letter_code
_entity_poly.pdbx_strand_id
1 'polypeptide(L)'
;MSINILFYVLFLSQIILISYYYPKQIIKRIEGVLKKFPPESYPKLYPESADKVIAAKIRYQLLNQIILVIGLLLMGLYALMSKDYDNGQKFAEGLPLMFGMVQFIPFMLLEVSGCRQFKLMRKANKSTSRSADLTPRHLFNYVSPLLVISAVLLLFTFIFFDLYIHDFTITNDLIIKIITLSLVHALFIGLAVWHLTGKRLDPHQAIKDRSSQTQFSLQSMGSVSIFLSLFLMANSAVDVFELGYMEIIINSIYFQVIAFVGIGGMLRTDQIDTINFDVYKADNSII
;
A
#
# COMPACT_ATOMS: atom_id res chain seq x y z
N MET A 1 12.39 -8.47 -30.12
CA MET A 1 10.95 -8.82 -30.27
C MET A 1 10.34 -9.43 -28.99
N SER A 2 10.94 -10.44 -28.36
CA SER A 2 10.43 -11.08 -27.13
C SER A 2 10.39 -10.15 -25.90
N ILE A 3 11.43 -9.33 -25.71
CA ILE A 3 11.53 -8.39 -24.56
C ILE A 3 10.45 -7.29 -24.62
N ASN A 4 10.15 -6.77 -25.82
CA ASN A 4 9.09 -5.78 -25.99
C ASN A 4 7.71 -6.37 -25.65
N ILE A 5 7.45 -7.62 -26.05
CA ILE A 5 6.20 -8.32 -25.68
C ILE A 5 6.12 -8.49 -24.15
N LEU A 6 7.22 -8.90 -23.51
CA LEU A 6 7.27 -9.04 -22.05
C LEU A 6 7.00 -7.72 -21.34
N PHE A 7 7.55 -6.61 -21.83
CA PHE A 7 7.23 -5.27 -21.34
C PHE A 7 5.73 -5.00 -21.41
N TYR A 8 5.10 -5.12 -22.58
CA TYR A 8 3.68 -4.81 -22.74
C TYR A 8 2.83 -5.67 -21.81
N VAL A 9 3.16 -6.95 -21.68
CA VAL A 9 2.44 -7.87 -20.78
C VAL A 9 2.57 -7.43 -19.33
N LEU A 10 3.79 -7.14 -18.85
CA LEU A 10 4.03 -6.76 -17.45
C LEU A 10 3.47 -5.38 -17.10
N PHE A 11 3.61 -4.42 -18.01
CA PHE A 11 3.11 -3.07 -17.77
C PHE A 11 1.57 -3.05 -17.85
N LEU A 12 0.98 -3.78 -18.80
CA LEU A 12 -0.47 -3.97 -18.84
C LEU A 12 -0.98 -4.69 -17.60
N SER A 13 -0.28 -5.73 -17.12
CA SER A 13 -0.67 -6.42 -15.89
C SER A 13 -0.59 -5.50 -14.68
N GLN A 14 0.43 -4.65 -14.57
CA GLN A 14 0.53 -3.60 -13.55
C GLN A 14 -0.65 -2.61 -13.64
N ILE A 15 -0.95 -2.11 -14.84
CA ILE A 15 -2.08 -1.18 -15.09
C ILE A 15 -3.40 -1.81 -14.62
N ILE A 16 -3.69 -3.02 -15.09
CA ILE A 16 -4.95 -3.72 -14.78
C ILE A 16 -5.02 -4.05 -13.29
N LEU A 17 -3.95 -4.57 -12.69
CA LEU A 17 -3.95 -5.02 -11.31
C LEU A 17 -4.22 -3.85 -10.35
N ILE A 18 -3.47 -2.75 -10.50
CA ILE A 18 -3.44 -1.67 -9.53
C ILE A 18 -4.52 -0.62 -9.79
N SER A 19 -4.83 -0.32 -11.07
CA SER A 19 -5.80 0.74 -11.42
C SER A 19 -7.20 0.21 -11.73
N TYR A 20 -7.40 -1.10 -11.92
CA TYR A 20 -8.72 -1.67 -12.19
C TYR A 20 -9.13 -2.74 -11.17
N TYR A 21 -8.35 -3.82 -11.02
CA TYR A 21 -8.73 -4.97 -10.22
C TYR A 21 -8.87 -4.62 -8.72
N TYR A 22 -7.82 -4.08 -8.10
CA TYR A 22 -7.89 -3.72 -6.68
C TYR A 22 -8.89 -2.60 -6.36
N PRO A 23 -8.98 -1.51 -7.14
CA PRO A 23 -9.99 -0.49 -6.91
C PRO A 23 -11.41 -1.04 -7.00
N LYS A 24 -11.70 -1.93 -7.95
CA LYS A 24 -13.00 -2.59 -8.07
C LYS A 24 -13.34 -3.42 -6.83
N GLN A 25 -12.38 -4.15 -6.27
CA GLN A 25 -12.58 -4.93 -5.04
C GLN A 25 -12.85 -4.02 -3.83
N ILE A 26 -12.14 -2.89 -3.71
CA ILE A 26 -12.37 -1.92 -2.65
C ILE A 26 -13.76 -1.26 -2.79
N ILE A 27 -14.17 -0.88 -4.00
CA ILE A 27 -15.49 -0.31 -4.26
C ILE A 27 -16.59 -1.31 -3.87
N LYS A 28 -16.45 -2.57 -4.30
CA LYS A 28 -17.37 -3.65 -3.91
C LYS A 28 -17.43 -3.82 -2.39
N ARG A 29 -16.30 -3.67 -1.70
CA ARG A 29 -16.24 -3.72 -0.24
C ARG A 29 -17.01 -2.56 0.41
N ILE A 30 -16.79 -1.33 -0.05
CA ILE A 30 -17.50 -0.13 0.44
C ILE A 30 -19.01 -0.28 0.22
N GLU A 31 -19.43 -0.74 -0.96
CA GLU A 31 -20.84 -0.99 -1.28
C GLU A 31 -21.43 -2.10 -0.40
N GLY A 32 -20.68 -3.16 -0.13
CA GLY A 32 -21.06 -4.21 0.78
C GLY A 32 -21.31 -3.68 2.20
N VAL A 33 -20.46 -2.79 2.70
CA VAL A 33 -20.64 -2.16 4.02
C VAL A 33 -21.88 -1.25 4.03
N LEU A 34 -22.04 -0.37 3.04
CA LEU A 34 -23.20 0.52 2.94
C LEU A 34 -24.52 -0.24 2.87
N LYS A 35 -24.55 -1.37 2.16
CA LYS A 35 -25.75 -2.20 1.99
C LYS A 35 -26.07 -3.03 3.24
N LYS A 36 -25.08 -3.64 3.88
CA LYS A 36 -25.28 -4.54 5.04
C LYS A 36 -25.44 -3.76 6.35
N PHE A 37 -24.81 -2.60 6.46
CA PHE A 37 -24.73 -1.81 7.69
C PHE A 37 -25.19 -0.37 7.42
N PRO A 38 -26.50 -0.14 7.23
CA PRO A 38 -27.01 1.17 6.86
C PRO A 38 -27.07 2.11 8.09
N PRO A 39 -27.08 3.45 7.90
CA PRO A 39 -27.00 4.43 8.99
C PRO A 39 -28.12 4.32 10.03
N GLU A 40 -29.31 3.87 9.63
CA GLU A 40 -30.47 3.72 10.52
C GLU A 40 -30.21 2.65 11.59
N SER A 41 -29.47 1.59 11.23
CA SER A 41 -29.16 0.48 12.15
C SER A 41 -27.77 0.63 12.80
N TYR A 42 -26.83 1.31 12.13
CA TYR A 42 -25.43 1.44 12.54
C TYR A 42 -24.98 2.91 12.58
N PRO A 43 -25.64 3.79 13.35
CA PRO A 43 -25.39 5.23 13.29
C PRO A 43 -23.96 5.62 13.70
N LYS A 44 -23.29 4.85 14.57
CA LYS A 44 -21.92 5.16 15.02
C LYS A 44 -20.86 4.94 13.92
N LEU A 45 -21.18 4.17 12.88
CA LEU A 45 -20.31 3.97 11.72
C LEU A 45 -20.29 5.23 10.82
N TYR A 46 -21.30 6.09 10.95
CA TYR A 46 -21.54 7.26 10.11
C TYR A 46 -21.61 8.52 11.00
N PRO A 47 -20.45 9.03 11.51
CA PRO A 47 -20.40 10.30 12.24
C PRO A 47 -20.90 11.49 11.41
N GLU A 48 -20.92 11.33 10.08
CA GLU A 48 -21.54 12.24 9.12
C GLU A 48 -22.45 11.41 8.20
N SER A 49 -23.22 12.04 7.30
CA SER A 49 -24.13 11.32 6.41
C SER A 49 -23.42 10.28 5.53
N ALA A 50 -24.13 9.20 5.19
CA ALA A 50 -23.66 8.19 4.24
C ALA A 50 -23.29 8.78 2.87
N ASP A 51 -23.90 9.91 2.48
CA ASP A 51 -23.58 10.61 1.24
C ASP A 51 -22.11 11.02 1.15
N LYS A 52 -21.46 11.34 2.28
CA LYS A 52 -20.03 11.65 2.28
C LYS A 52 -19.17 10.45 1.96
N VAL A 53 -19.57 9.26 2.43
CA VAL A 53 -18.91 7.99 2.10
C VAL A 53 -19.12 7.67 0.62
N ILE A 54 -20.33 7.88 0.10
CA ILE A 54 -20.65 7.70 -1.32
C ILE A 54 -19.84 8.65 -2.20
N ALA A 55 -19.75 9.93 -1.82
CA ALA A 55 -18.96 10.92 -2.56
C ALA A 55 -17.45 10.57 -2.54
N ALA A 56 -16.92 10.06 -1.43
CA ALA A 56 -15.54 9.59 -1.35
C ALA A 56 -15.31 8.37 -2.26
N LYS A 57 -16.24 7.41 -2.28
CA LYS A 57 -16.23 6.25 -3.19
C LYS A 57 -16.18 6.69 -4.65
N ILE A 58 -17.04 7.64 -5.05
CA ILE A 58 -17.09 8.15 -6.43
C ILE A 58 -15.78 8.84 -6.81
N ARG A 59 -15.21 9.69 -5.95
CA ARG A 59 -13.90 10.32 -6.20
C ARG A 59 -12.79 9.28 -6.36
N TYR A 60 -12.76 8.29 -5.48
CA TYR A 60 -11.79 7.19 -5.56
C TYR A 60 -11.94 6.40 -6.87
N GLN A 61 -13.17 6.08 -7.27
CA GLN A 61 -13.46 5.40 -8.53
C GLN A 61 -13.01 6.23 -9.75
N LEU A 62 -13.38 7.51 -9.79
CA LEU A 62 -13.02 8.42 -10.89
C LEU A 62 -11.51 8.56 -11.03
N LEU A 63 -10.78 8.76 -9.93
CA LEU A 63 -9.32 8.87 -9.95
C LEU A 63 -8.66 7.61 -10.52
N ASN A 64 -9.11 6.42 -10.10
CA ASN A 64 -8.57 5.16 -10.63
C ASN A 64 -8.92 4.95 -12.10
N GLN A 65 -10.11 5.35 -12.55
CA GLN A 65 -10.49 5.30 -13.97
C GLN A 65 -9.64 6.26 -14.82
N ILE A 66 -9.38 7.47 -14.34
CA ILE A 66 -8.50 8.43 -15.01
C ILE A 66 -7.09 7.84 -15.13
N ILE A 67 -6.54 7.31 -14.03
CA ILE A 67 -5.20 6.71 -14.04
C ILE A 67 -5.13 5.48 -14.96
N LEU A 68 -6.18 4.65 -14.99
CA LEU A 68 -6.28 3.52 -15.91
C LEU A 68 -6.20 3.98 -17.38
N VAL A 69 -6.98 5.00 -17.75
CA VAL A 69 -6.97 5.56 -19.12
C VAL A 69 -5.60 6.15 -19.44
N ILE A 70 -5.00 6.91 -18.53
CA ILE A 70 -3.64 7.46 -18.70
C ILE A 70 -2.63 6.33 -18.92
N GLY A 71 -2.69 5.26 -18.13
CA GLY A 71 -1.79 4.11 -18.29
C GLY A 71 -1.91 3.44 -19.67
N LEU A 72 -3.13 3.22 -20.14
CA LEU A 72 -3.38 2.64 -21.47
C LEU A 72 -2.91 3.58 -22.60
N LEU A 73 -3.11 4.89 -22.45
CA LEU A 73 -2.59 5.88 -23.40
C LEU A 73 -1.06 5.91 -23.42
N LEU A 74 -0.40 5.90 -22.26
CA LEU A 74 1.05 5.84 -22.15
C LEU A 74 1.63 4.58 -22.79
N MET A 75 0.98 3.43 -22.58
CA MET A 75 1.36 2.17 -23.22
C MET A 75 1.20 2.24 -24.75
N GLY A 76 0.11 2.83 -25.25
CA GLY A 76 -0.13 3.03 -26.67
C GLY A 76 0.87 4.01 -27.31
N LEU A 77 1.17 5.12 -26.64
CA LEU A 77 2.19 6.08 -27.07
C LEU A 77 3.57 5.42 -27.14
N TYR A 78 3.95 4.64 -26.13
CA TYR A 78 5.19 3.88 -26.16
C TYR A 78 5.20 2.89 -27.33
N ALA A 79 4.09 2.20 -27.62
CA ALA A 79 3.99 1.30 -28.76
C ALA A 79 4.17 1.99 -30.12
N LEU A 80 3.65 3.21 -30.26
CA LEU A 80 3.82 4.00 -31.48
C LEU A 80 5.26 4.51 -31.63
N MET A 81 5.85 5.01 -30.54
CA MET A 81 7.20 5.56 -30.57
C MET A 81 8.26 4.46 -30.74
N SER A 82 8.03 3.28 -30.15
CA SER A 82 8.97 2.14 -30.17
C SER A 82 9.08 1.39 -31.49
N LYS A 83 8.29 1.76 -32.50
CA LYS A 83 8.21 1.04 -33.78
C LYS A 83 9.49 1.15 -34.62
N ASP A 84 10.19 2.27 -34.52
CA ASP A 84 11.35 2.60 -35.36
C ASP A 84 12.69 2.60 -34.57
N TYR A 85 12.71 2.06 -33.35
CA TYR A 85 13.90 2.14 -32.47
C TYR A 85 14.87 0.98 -32.62
N ASP A 86 16.15 1.34 -32.54
CA ASP A 86 17.27 0.42 -32.42
C ASP A 86 17.48 0.01 -30.95
N ASN A 87 18.00 -1.20 -30.72
CA ASN A 87 17.95 -1.91 -29.42
C ASN A 87 18.70 -1.23 -28.24
N GLY A 88 19.34 -0.07 -28.42
CA GLY A 88 20.22 0.56 -27.42
C GLY A 88 19.78 1.91 -26.82
N GLN A 89 18.60 2.44 -27.18
CA GLN A 89 18.16 3.76 -26.69
C GLN A 89 17.25 3.69 -25.46
N LYS A 90 17.69 4.27 -24.34
CA LYS A 90 16.90 4.48 -23.12
C LYS A 90 15.85 5.57 -23.31
N PHE A 91 14.61 5.21 -23.63
CA PHE A 91 13.57 6.23 -23.88
C PHE A 91 12.56 6.41 -22.73
N ALA A 92 12.17 5.31 -22.05
CA ALA A 92 11.13 5.36 -21.03
C ALA A 92 11.29 4.28 -19.94
N GLU A 93 12.52 3.89 -19.62
CA GLU A 93 12.82 2.82 -18.65
C GLU A 93 12.24 3.09 -17.25
N GLY A 94 12.21 4.37 -16.86
CA GLY A 94 11.57 4.84 -15.63
C GLY A 94 10.05 5.04 -15.71
N LEU A 95 9.40 4.83 -16.86
CA LEU A 95 7.95 5.04 -17.02
C LEU A 95 7.13 4.13 -16.08
N PRO A 96 7.41 2.81 -15.96
CA PRO A 96 6.66 1.96 -15.04
C PRO A 96 6.83 2.37 -13.57
N LEU A 97 8.01 2.90 -13.22
CA LEU A 97 8.31 3.40 -11.88
C LEU A 97 7.46 4.63 -11.55
N MET A 98 7.56 5.67 -12.39
CA MET A 98 6.83 6.93 -12.20
C MET A 98 5.31 6.71 -12.27
N PHE A 99 4.85 5.90 -13.23
CA PHE A 99 3.44 5.56 -13.34
C PHE A 99 2.97 4.75 -12.12
N GLY A 100 3.76 3.78 -11.66
CA GLY A 100 3.48 3.02 -10.44
C GLY A 100 3.26 3.91 -9.22
N MET A 101 4.10 4.94 -9.02
CA MET A 101 3.90 5.92 -7.94
C MET A 101 2.56 6.64 -8.05
N VAL A 102 2.17 7.07 -9.25
CA VAL A 102 0.87 7.71 -9.50
C VAL A 102 -0.30 6.76 -9.21
N GLN A 103 -0.17 5.48 -9.57
CA GLN A 103 -1.21 4.48 -9.31
C GLN A 103 -1.51 4.27 -7.82
N PHE A 104 -0.55 4.54 -6.92
CA PHE A 104 -0.76 4.42 -5.47
C PHE A 104 -1.45 5.64 -4.85
N ILE A 105 -1.50 6.79 -5.53
CA ILE A 105 -2.09 8.03 -5.00
C ILE A 105 -3.55 7.85 -4.55
N PRO A 106 -4.46 7.24 -5.33
CA PRO A 106 -5.85 7.05 -4.89
C PRO A 106 -5.97 6.25 -3.59
N PHE A 107 -5.10 5.27 -3.38
CA PHE A 107 -5.08 4.45 -2.15
C PHE A 107 -4.61 5.28 -0.95
N MET A 108 -3.56 6.09 -1.13
CA MET A 108 -3.07 7.01 -0.09
C MET A 108 -4.14 8.04 0.30
N LEU A 109 -4.84 8.62 -0.68
CA LEU A 109 -5.94 9.55 -0.42
C LEU A 109 -7.10 8.87 0.32
N LEU A 110 -7.42 7.62 -0.04
CA LEU A 110 -8.44 6.83 0.64
C LEU A 110 -8.05 6.58 2.11
N GLU A 111 -6.81 6.20 2.38
CA GLU A 111 -6.30 5.98 3.75
C GLU A 111 -6.35 7.26 4.60
N VAL A 112 -5.92 8.39 4.04
CA VAL A 112 -6.01 9.70 4.70
C VAL A 112 -7.47 10.06 5.00
N SER A 113 -8.38 9.77 4.07
CA SER A 113 -9.81 10.00 4.27
C SER A 113 -10.40 9.10 5.37
N GLY A 114 -9.97 7.83 5.45
CA GLY A 114 -10.35 6.91 6.53
C GLY A 114 -9.85 7.38 7.89
N CYS A 115 -8.60 7.82 7.97
CA CYS A 115 -8.05 8.44 9.18
C CYS A 115 -8.85 9.67 9.64
N ARG A 116 -9.32 10.50 8.69
CA ARG A 116 -10.20 11.64 8.99
C ARG A 116 -11.56 11.18 9.51
N GLN A 117 -12.15 10.15 8.91
CA GLN A 117 -13.40 9.55 9.36
C GLN A 117 -13.29 9.04 10.80
N PHE A 118 -12.23 8.30 11.14
CA PHE A 118 -12.01 7.83 12.50
C PHE A 118 -11.85 8.98 13.50
N LYS A 119 -11.17 10.07 13.12
CA LYS A 119 -11.10 11.28 13.96
C LYS A 119 -12.49 11.89 14.20
N LEU A 120 -13.40 11.83 13.22
CA LEU A 120 -14.78 12.31 13.39
C LEU A 120 -15.59 11.39 14.30
N MET A 121 -15.48 10.07 14.15
CA MET A 121 -16.09 9.10 15.08
C MET A 121 -15.66 9.37 16.52
N ARG A 122 -14.38 9.64 16.73
CA ARG A 122 -13.86 10.00 18.05
C ARG A 122 -14.45 11.27 18.63
N LYS A 123 -14.68 12.30 17.80
CA LYS A 123 -15.30 13.56 18.22
C LYS A 123 -16.79 13.39 18.52
N ALA A 124 -17.47 12.52 17.77
CA ALA A 124 -18.88 12.23 17.96
C ALA A 124 -19.14 11.34 19.19
N ASN A 125 -18.15 10.57 19.64
CA ASN A 125 -18.30 9.68 20.78
C ASN A 125 -18.43 10.45 22.10
N LYS A 126 -19.57 10.26 22.78
CA LYS A 126 -19.91 10.87 24.07
C LYS A 126 -19.66 9.94 25.27
N SER A 127 -19.12 8.74 25.06
CA SER A 127 -18.89 7.77 26.15
C SER A 127 -17.94 8.36 27.20
N THR A 128 -18.35 8.30 28.48
CA THR A 128 -17.54 8.78 29.61
C THR A 128 -16.56 7.72 30.13
N SER A 129 -16.84 6.43 29.88
CA SER A 129 -15.98 5.31 30.26
C SER A 129 -15.08 4.88 29.10
N ARG A 130 -13.82 4.56 29.42
CA ARG A 130 -12.88 3.92 28.49
C ARG A 130 -12.68 2.48 28.92
N SER A 131 -13.08 1.53 28.08
CA SER A 131 -12.62 0.16 28.21
C SER A 131 -11.22 0.07 27.61
N ALA A 132 -10.25 -0.33 28.43
CA ALA A 132 -8.91 -0.64 27.99
C ALA A 132 -8.67 -2.12 28.27
N ASP A 133 -8.33 -2.85 27.21
CA ASP A 133 -7.76 -4.18 27.38
C ASP A 133 -6.31 -4.02 27.87
N LEU A 134 -5.95 -4.81 28.88
CA LEU A 134 -4.64 -4.76 29.55
C LEU A 134 -3.59 -5.64 28.86
N THR A 135 -3.92 -6.25 27.71
CA THR A 135 -2.96 -7.06 26.95
C THR A 135 -1.73 -6.22 26.55
N PRO A 136 -0.52 -6.65 26.92
CA PRO A 136 0.71 -5.99 26.51
C PRO A 136 0.85 -5.98 24.99
N ARG A 137 1.16 -4.82 24.40
CA ARG A 137 1.30 -4.63 22.95
C ARG A 137 2.77 -4.61 22.56
N HIS A 138 3.38 -5.79 22.55
CA HIS A 138 4.76 -5.95 22.06
C HIS A 138 4.76 -6.23 20.56
N LEU A 139 5.81 -5.78 19.86
CA LEU A 139 5.98 -5.97 18.42
C LEU A 139 5.80 -7.43 18.01
N PHE A 140 6.48 -8.34 18.72
CA PHE A 140 6.49 -9.77 18.40
C PHE A 140 5.22 -10.54 18.75
N ASN A 141 4.22 -9.87 19.36
CA ASN A 141 2.88 -10.42 19.48
C ASN A 141 2.11 -10.32 18.14
N TYR A 142 2.56 -9.47 17.23
CA TYR A 142 1.89 -9.17 15.96
C TYR A 142 2.70 -9.61 14.73
N VAL A 143 4.03 -9.58 14.80
CA VAL A 143 4.90 -9.94 13.69
C VAL A 143 5.95 -10.95 14.13
N SER A 144 6.27 -11.91 13.25
CA SER A 144 7.31 -12.89 13.58
C SER A 144 8.68 -12.19 13.72
N PRO A 145 9.50 -12.56 14.73
CA PRO A 145 10.86 -12.06 14.85
C PRO A 145 11.69 -12.31 13.58
N LEU A 146 11.45 -13.46 12.93
CA LEU A 146 12.13 -13.82 11.69
C LEU A 146 11.89 -12.78 10.58
N LEU A 147 10.66 -12.30 10.39
CA LEU A 147 10.37 -11.28 9.37
C LEU A 147 11.17 -9.99 9.63
N VAL A 148 11.23 -9.55 10.89
CA VAL A 148 11.95 -8.33 11.28
C VAL A 148 13.46 -8.52 11.10
N ILE A 149 14.00 -9.65 11.53
CA ILE A 149 15.42 -9.98 11.38
C ILE A 149 15.78 -10.06 9.89
N SER A 150 14.96 -10.72 9.06
CA SER A 150 15.17 -10.80 7.61
C SER A 150 15.16 -9.42 6.94
N ALA A 151 14.25 -8.53 7.34
CA ALA A 151 14.22 -7.16 6.83
C ALA A 151 15.50 -6.38 7.18
N VAL A 152 15.95 -6.46 8.43
CA VAL A 152 17.18 -5.81 8.89
C VAL A 152 18.42 -6.40 8.19
N LEU A 153 18.51 -7.73 8.08
CA LEU A 153 19.61 -8.39 7.39
C LEU A 153 19.68 -7.97 5.92
N LEU A 154 18.55 -7.95 5.21
CA LEU A 154 18.53 -7.54 3.81
C LEU A 154 18.85 -6.06 3.59
N LEU A 155 18.57 -5.18 4.56
CA LEU A 155 19.04 -3.80 4.53
C LEU A 155 20.57 -3.74 4.49
N PHE A 156 21.25 -4.47 5.38
CA PHE A 156 22.71 -4.51 5.40
C PHE A 156 23.28 -5.25 4.19
N THR A 157 22.64 -6.34 3.76
CA THR A 157 23.01 -7.07 2.54
C THR A 157 22.93 -6.16 1.31
N PHE A 158 21.91 -5.32 1.19
CA PHE A 158 21.82 -4.35 0.09
C PHE A 158 23.01 -3.38 0.09
N ILE A 159 23.33 -2.76 1.23
CA ILE A 159 24.44 -1.80 1.31
C ILE A 159 25.76 -2.47 0.94
N PHE A 160 26.00 -3.67 1.47
CA PHE A 160 27.21 -4.44 1.16
C PHE A 160 27.26 -4.86 -0.31
N PHE A 161 26.14 -5.31 -0.87
CA PHE A 161 26.03 -5.70 -2.27
C PHE A 161 26.32 -4.52 -3.20
N ASP A 162 25.72 -3.36 -2.94
CA ASP A 162 25.91 -2.16 -3.75
C ASP A 162 27.37 -1.69 -3.73
N LEU A 163 28.00 -1.67 -2.55
CA LEU A 163 29.43 -1.40 -2.44
C LEU A 163 30.25 -2.44 -3.21
N TYR A 164 29.95 -3.73 -3.06
CA TYR A 164 30.71 -4.80 -3.72
C TYR A 164 30.70 -4.68 -5.25
N ILE A 165 29.55 -4.42 -5.86
CA ILE A 165 29.45 -4.28 -7.33
C ILE A 165 30.04 -2.98 -7.87
N HIS A 166 30.32 -2.00 -7.01
CA HIS A 166 31.00 -0.74 -7.34
C HIS A 166 32.47 -0.73 -6.85
N ASP A 167 33.09 -1.90 -6.65
CA ASP A 167 34.47 -2.03 -6.16
C ASP A 167 34.75 -1.25 -4.86
N PHE A 168 33.77 -1.24 -3.96
CA PHE A 168 33.74 -0.51 -2.69
C PHE A 168 33.88 1.01 -2.82
N THR A 169 33.54 1.57 -3.99
CA THR A 169 33.49 3.01 -4.21
C THR A 169 32.16 3.59 -3.73
N ILE A 170 32.21 4.66 -2.93
CA ILE A 170 31.00 5.38 -2.51
C ILE A 170 30.55 6.29 -3.65
N THR A 171 29.43 5.93 -4.29
CA THR A 171 28.82 6.72 -5.36
C THR A 171 27.73 7.66 -4.82
N ASN A 172 27.42 8.73 -5.57
CA ASN A 172 26.28 9.61 -5.23
C ASN A 172 24.95 8.84 -5.24
N ASP A 173 24.81 7.87 -6.14
CA ASP A 173 23.63 7.02 -6.24
C ASP A 173 23.46 6.13 -5.00
N LEU A 174 24.53 5.51 -4.50
CA LEU A 174 24.51 4.78 -3.23
C LEU A 174 24.05 5.68 -2.07
N ILE A 175 24.54 6.92 -2.00
CA ILE A 175 24.12 7.88 -0.96
C ILE A 175 22.61 8.14 -1.05
N ILE A 176 22.08 8.37 -2.26
CA ILE A 176 20.65 8.60 -2.50
C ILE A 176 19.84 7.36 -2.09
N LYS A 177 20.29 6.16 -2.45
CA LYS A 177 19.64 4.89 -2.07
C LYS A 177 19.64 4.68 -0.56
N ILE A 178 20.75 4.95 0.14
CA ILE A 178 20.83 4.88 1.61
C ILE A 178 19.90 5.88 2.28
N ILE A 179 19.85 7.13 1.82
CA ILE A 179 18.94 8.16 2.35
C ILE A 179 17.49 7.72 2.14
N THR A 180 17.15 7.27 0.93
CA THR A 180 15.80 6.78 0.60
C THR A 180 15.40 5.61 1.50
N LEU A 181 16.28 4.63 1.65
CA LEU A 181 16.06 3.47 2.50
C LEU A 181 15.87 3.89 3.97
N SER A 182 16.70 4.81 4.47
CA SER A 182 16.62 5.33 5.83
C SER A 182 15.29 6.05 6.08
N LEU A 183 14.83 6.87 5.13
CA LEU A 183 13.55 7.59 5.23
C LEU A 183 12.36 6.63 5.25
N VAL A 184 12.35 5.61 4.37
CA VAL A 184 11.27 4.61 4.35
C VAL A 184 11.24 3.80 5.64
N HIS A 185 12.40 3.38 6.16
CA HIS A 185 12.46 2.62 7.41
C HIS A 185 12.07 3.48 8.62
N ALA A 186 12.49 4.75 8.66
CA ALA A 186 12.06 5.68 9.70
C ALA A 186 10.53 5.87 9.67
N LEU A 187 9.93 5.98 8.47
CA LEU A 187 8.48 6.01 8.31
C LEU A 187 7.83 4.72 8.84
N PHE A 188 8.32 3.54 8.47
CA PHE A 188 7.77 2.26 8.94
C PHE A 188 7.90 2.08 10.45
N ILE A 189 9.03 2.47 11.05
CA ILE A 189 9.20 2.47 12.50
C ILE A 189 8.19 3.42 13.15
N GLY A 190 8.05 4.64 12.63
CA GLY A 190 7.08 5.61 13.13
C GLY A 190 5.64 5.10 13.07
N LEU A 191 5.25 4.48 11.96
CA LEU A 191 3.94 3.86 11.79
C LEU A 191 3.76 2.64 12.71
N ALA A 192 4.78 1.81 12.89
CA ALA A 192 4.74 0.67 13.80
C ALA A 192 4.53 1.11 15.26
N VAL A 193 5.27 2.13 15.71
CA VAL A 193 5.08 2.75 17.02
C VAL A 193 3.67 3.32 17.14
N TRP A 194 3.18 4.00 16.10
CA TRP A 194 1.80 4.51 16.06
C TRP A 194 0.75 3.39 16.17
N HIS A 195 0.91 2.27 15.47
CA HIS A 195 -0.04 1.16 15.54
C HIS A 195 -0.04 0.46 16.92
N LEU A 196 1.14 0.27 17.53
CA LEU A 196 1.29 -0.41 18.82
C LEU A 196 0.82 0.48 19.98
N THR A 197 1.31 1.72 20.03
CA THR A 197 1.15 2.63 21.18
C THR A 197 0.13 3.74 20.96
N GLY A 198 -0.23 3.99 19.70
CA GLY A 198 -1.08 5.11 19.34
C GLY A 198 -2.48 5.03 19.93
N LYS A 199 -3.05 6.22 20.10
CA LYS A 199 -4.42 6.38 20.56
C LYS A 199 -5.36 5.78 19.52
N ARG A 200 -6.32 5.00 19.98
CA ARG A 200 -7.38 4.44 19.14
C ARG A 200 -8.16 5.57 18.48
N LEU A 201 -8.19 5.60 17.15
CA LEU A 201 -8.89 6.63 16.39
C LEU A 201 -10.37 6.31 16.31
N ASP A 202 -10.75 5.06 16.02
CA ASP A 202 -12.15 4.62 16.08
C ASP A 202 -12.49 4.14 17.51
N PRO A 203 -13.28 4.90 18.29
CA PRO A 203 -13.62 4.53 19.66
C PRO A 203 -14.57 3.32 19.77
N HIS A 204 -15.18 2.85 18.67
CA HIS A 204 -16.16 1.76 18.66
C HIS A 204 -15.60 0.42 18.18
N GLN A 205 -14.68 0.39 17.19
CA GLN A 205 -13.91 -0.78 16.72
C GLN A 205 -13.66 -1.93 17.75
N ALA A 206 -13.98 -3.18 17.43
CA ALA A 206 -13.68 -4.26 18.37
C ALA A 206 -12.16 -4.43 18.60
N ILE A 207 -11.76 -4.86 19.81
CA ILE A 207 -10.34 -5.06 20.16
C ILE A 207 -9.69 -6.08 19.22
N LYS A 208 -10.39 -7.17 18.91
CA LYS A 208 -9.95 -8.21 17.98
C LYS A 208 -9.69 -7.63 16.59
N ASP A 209 -10.60 -6.80 16.07
CA ASP A 209 -10.48 -6.17 14.75
C ASP A 209 -9.28 -5.24 14.70
N ARG A 210 -9.08 -4.43 15.76
CA ARG A 210 -7.89 -3.58 15.89
C ARG A 210 -6.60 -4.42 15.92
N SER A 211 -6.61 -5.53 16.65
CA SER A 211 -5.46 -6.42 16.77
C SER A 211 -5.09 -7.03 15.41
N SER A 212 -6.10 -7.50 14.65
CA SER A 212 -5.94 -8.02 13.29
C SER A 212 -5.37 -6.96 12.34
N GLN A 213 -5.91 -5.74 12.38
CA GLN A 213 -5.43 -4.63 11.56
C GLN A 213 -3.97 -4.27 11.89
N THR A 214 -3.61 -4.19 13.18
CA THR A 214 -2.23 -3.93 13.61
C THR A 214 -1.29 -5.05 13.15
N GLN A 215 -1.71 -6.31 13.29
CA GLN A 215 -0.95 -7.47 12.80
C GLN A 215 -0.69 -7.37 11.31
N PHE A 216 -1.74 -7.12 10.52
CA PHE A 216 -1.62 -6.99 9.07
C PHE A 216 -0.68 -5.83 8.68
N SER A 217 -0.86 -4.64 9.26
CA SER A 217 0.00 -3.48 8.97
C SER A 217 1.48 -3.77 9.24
N LEU A 218 1.80 -4.37 10.40
CA LEU A 218 3.19 -4.66 10.78
C LEU A 218 3.82 -5.74 9.88
N GLN A 219 3.07 -6.79 9.54
CA GLN A 219 3.51 -7.83 8.62
C GLN A 219 3.74 -7.28 7.20
N SER A 220 2.84 -6.41 6.73
CA SER A 220 2.97 -5.75 5.44
C SER A 220 4.20 -4.84 5.39
N MET A 221 4.45 -4.03 6.44
CA MET A 221 5.63 -3.16 6.51
C MET A 221 6.94 -3.96 6.48
N GLY A 222 7.03 -5.05 7.26
CA GLY A 222 8.20 -5.94 7.24
C GLY A 222 8.43 -6.58 5.87
N SER A 223 7.36 -7.03 5.22
CA SER A 223 7.43 -7.62 3.87
C SER A 223 7.84 -6.60 2.81
N VAL A 224 7.27 -5.38 2.84
CA VAL A 224 7.61 -4.31 1.90
C VAL A 224 9.04 -3.82 2.10
N SER A 225 9.54 -3.79 3.34
CA SER A 225 10.95 -3.48 3.65
C SER A 225 11.91 -4.48 2.97
N ILE A 226 11.62 -5.78 3.05
CA ILE A 226 12.37 -6.83 2.33
C ILE A 226 12.36 -6.58 0.82
N PHE A 227 11.18 -6.36 0.23
CA PHE A 227 11.06 -6.15 -1.21
C PHE A 227 11.72 -4.85 -1.68
N LEU A 228 11.74 -3.81 -0.85
CA LEU A 228 12.45 -2.56 -1.16
C LEU A 228 13.96 -2.81 -1.26
N SER A 229 14.56 -3.54 -0.31
CA SER A 229 15.99 -3.87 -0.39
C SER A 229 16.32 -4.71 -1.63
N LEU A 230 15.51 -5.73 -1.93
CA LEU A 230 15.68 -6.54 -3.13
C LEU A 230 15.52 -5.73 -4.43
N PHE A 231 14.55 -4.82 -4.46
CA PHE A 231 14.34 -3.91 -5.58
C PHE A 231 15.55 -3.00 -5.80
N LEU A 232 16.10 -2.39 -4.75
CA LEU A 232 17.28 -1.54 -4.87
C LEU A 232 18.51 -2.35 -5.32
N MET A 233 18.73 -3.55 -4.79
CA MET A 233 19.79 -4.44 -5.28
C MET A 233 19.63 -4.74 -6.78
N ALA A 234 18.42 -5.07 -7.21
CA ALA A 234 18.13 -5.37 -8.61
C ALA A 234 18.37 -4.16 -9.52
N ASN A 235 17.97 -2.95 -9.09
CA ASN A 235 18.26 -1.72 -9.85
C ASN A 235 19.77 -1.44 -9.92
N SER A 236 20.51 -1.54 -8.81
CA SER A 236 21.95 -1.34 -8.85
C SER A 236 22.66 -2.34 -9.77
N ALA A 237 22.21 -3.60 -9.80
CA ALA A 237 22.72 -4.58 -10.74
C ALA A 237 22.40 -4.22 -12.20
N VAL A 238 21.19 -3.72 -12.46
CA VAL A 238 20.80 -3.24 -13.80
C VAL A 238 21.70 -2.10 -14.27
N ASP A 239 21.99 -1.16 -13.38
CA ASP A 239 22.82 -0.01 -13.70
C ASP A 239 24.27 -0.43 -13.99
N VAL A 240 24.88 -1.24 -13.11
CA VAL A 240 26.29 -1.66 -13.24
C VAL A 240 26.53 -2.60 -14.42
N PHE A 241 25.60 -3.52 -14.69
CA PHE A 241 25.72 -4.49 -15.79
C PHE A 241 25.08 -3.99 -17.10
N GLU A 242 24.68 -2.72 -17.17
CA GLU A 242 24.07 -2.09 -18.35
C GLU A 242 22.81 -2.82 -18.87
N LEU A 243 22.04 -3.42 -17.97
CA LEU A 243 20.85 -4.22 -18.30
C LEU A 243 19.58 -3.36 -18.39
N GLY A 244 19.63 -2.21 -19.08
CA GLY A 244 18.53 -1.23 -19.10
C GLY A 244 17.16 -1.81 -19.46
N TYR A 245 17.13 -2.83 -20.33
CA TYR A 245 15.90 -3.57 -20.67
C TYR A 245 15.22 -4.27 -19.48
N MET A 246 15.97 -4.62 -18.42
CA MET A 246 15.46 -5.23 -17.19
C MET A 246 14.88 -4.19 -16.23
N GLU A 247 15.25 -2.92 -16.34
CA GLU A 247 14.76 -1.84 -15.46
C GLU A 247 13.23 -1.80 -15.46
N ILE A 248 12.66 -1.85 -16.66
CA ILE A 248 11.21 -1.87 -16.91
C ILE A 248 10.54 -3.08 -16.24
N ILE A 249 11.15 -4.26 -16.35
CA ILE A 249 10.64 -5.52 -15.82
C ILE A 249 10.64 -5.47 -14.29
N ILE A 250 11.77 -5.07 -13.70
CA ILE A 250 11.97 -4.96 -12.25
C ILE A 250 11.01 -3.93 -11.66
N ASN A 251 10.90 -2.74 -12.28
CA ASN A 251 9.96 -1.70 -11.87
C ASN A 251 8.51 -2.20 -11.88
N SER A 252 8.10 -2.89 -12.95
CA SER A 252 6.72 -3.36 -13.06
C SER A 252 6.39 -4.48 -12.07
N ILE A 253 7.33 -5.41 -11.87
CA ILE A 253 7.18 -6.51 -10.90
C ILE A 253 7.12 -5.95 -9.48
N TYR A 254 7.99 -4.98 -9.15
CA TYR A 254 8.04 -4.37 -7.84
C TYR A 254 6.68 -3.79 -7.42
N PHE A 255 6.07 -2.95 -8.26
CA PHE A 255 4.77 -2.35 -7.96
C PHE A 255 3.65 -3.38 -7.82
N GLN A 256 3.67 -4.44 -8.63
CA GLN A 256 2.70 -5.53 -8.53
C GLN A 256 2.86 -6.31 -7.23
N VAL A 257 4.10 -6.60 -6.81
CA VAL A 257 4.39 -7.30 -5.56
C VAL A 257 3.96 -6.48 -4.35
N ILE A 258 4.30 -5.19 -4.27
CA ILE A 258 3.88 -4.35 -3.14
C ILE A 258 2.36 -4.15 -3.13
N ALA A 259 1.70 -4.05 -4.29
CA ALA A 259 0.25 -4.01 -4.37
C ALA A 259 -0.39 -5.31 -3.89
N PHE A 260 0.21 -6.45 -4.24
CA PHE A 260 -0.27 -7.77 -3.83
C PHE A 260 -0.14 -8.03 -2.33
N VAL A 261 0.99 -7.64 -1.75
CA VAL A 261 1.27 -7.79 -0.32
C VAL A 261 0.46 -6.78 0.50
N GLY A 262 0.43 -5.52 0.06
CA GLY A 262 -0.30 -4.44 0.75
C GLY A 262 -1.80 -4.51 0.50
N ILE A 263 -2.25 -4.06 -0.67
CA ILE A 263 -3.69 -3.94 -0.97
C ILE A 263 -4.36 -5.32 -1.03
N GLY A 264 -3.74 -6.26 -1.74
CA GLY A 264 -4.23 -7.63 -1.86
C GLY A 264 -4.27 -8.35 -0.50
N GLY A 265 -3.25 -8.16 0.34
CA GLY A 265 -3.22 -8.69 1.70
C GLY A 265 -4.36 -8.14 2.55
N MET A 266 -4.55 -6.82 2.55
CA MET A 266 -5.62 -6.16 3.31
C MET A 266 -7.01 -6.67 2.89
N LEU A 267 -7.24 -6.86 1.59
CA LEU A 267 -8.52 -7.37 1.08
C LEU A 267 -8.80 -8.82 1.52
N ARG A 268 -7.76 -9.63 1.75
CA ARG A 268 -7.90 -11.03 2.18
C ARG A 268 -8.06 -11.17 3.69
N THR A 269 -7.35 -10.34 4.47
CA THR A 269 -7.33 -10.41 5.93
C THR A 269 -8.56 -9.75 6.56
N ASP A 270 -8.94 -8.57 6.08
CA ASP A 270 -10.03 -7.78 6.68
C ASP A 270 -11.32 -7.95 5.88
N GLN A 271 -11.85 -9.16 5.84
CA GLN A 271 -13.12 -9.40 5.14
C GLN A 271 -14.28 -8.74 5.90
N ILE A 272 -15.30 -8.27 5.18
CA ILE A 272 -16.45 -7.60 5.82
C ILE A 272 -17.10 -8.52 6.84
N ASP A 273 -17.23 -9.80 6.52
CA ASP A 273 -17.96 -10.77 7.34
C ASP A 273 -17.19 -11.20 8.59
N THR A 274 -15.91 -10.85 8.72
CA THR A 274 -15.09 -11.15 9.90
C THR A 274 -14.99 -9.98 10.88
N ILE A 275 -15.40 -8.77 10.47
CA ILE A 275 -15.35 -7.55 11.29
C ILE A 275 -16.62 -7.49 12.16
N ASN A 276 -16.44 -7.17 13.44
CA ASN A 276 -17.58 -7.00 14.34
C ASN A 276 -18.21 -5.62 14.17
N PHE A 277 -19.25 -5.54 13.34
CA PHE A 277 -20.00 -4.29 13.15
C PHE A 277 -21.02 -3.99 14.25
N ASP A 278 -21.32 -4.92 15.17
CA ASP A 278 -22.34 -4.70 16.21
C ASP A 278 -21.95 -3.57 17.17
N VAL A 279 -20.65 -3.31 17.33
CA VAL A 279 -20.15 -2.18 18.12
C VAL A 279 -20.60 -0.80 17.60
N TYR A 280 -21.08 -0.73 16.35
CA TYR A 280 -21.57 0.50 15.73
C TYR A 280 -23.09 0.68 15.77
N LYS A 281 -23.83 -0.30 16.30
CA LYS A 281 -25.29 -0.18 16.50
C LYS A 281 -25.60 0.97 17.46
N ALA A 282 -26.80 1.52 17.32
CA ALA A 282 -27.34 2.44 18.32
C ALA A 282 -27.24 1.77 19.71
N ASP A 283 -26.94 2.56 20.75
CA ASP A 283 -27.12 2.03 22.09
C ASP A 283 -28.60 1.72 22.22
N ASN A 284 -28.96 0.47 22.54
CA ASN A 284 -30.31 0.14 22.94
C ASN A 284 -30.57 0.99 24.19
N SER A 285 -31.26 2.12 24.01
CA SER A 285 -31.86 2.84 25.12
C SER A 285 -32.80 1.84 25.77
N ILE A 286 -32.37 1.26 26.89
CA ILE A 286 -33.30 0.81 27.90
C ILE A 286 -34.01 2.10 28.31
N ILE A 287 -35.16 2.34 27.68
CA ILE A 287 -36.16 3.32 28.13
C ILE A 287 -36.86 2.68 29.32
#